data_AF-A0A356E3D9-F1
#
_entry.id   AF-A0A356E3D9-F1
#
_cell.length_a   1.000
_cell.length_b   1.000
_cell.length_c   1.000
_cell.angle_alpha   90.00
_cell.angle_beta   90.00
_cell.angle_gamma   90.00
#
_symmetry.space_group_name_H-M   'P 1'
#
loop_
_entity.id
_entity.type
_entity.pdbx_description
1 polymer ?
#
loop_
_entity_poly.entity_id
_entity_poly.type
_entity_poly.pdbx_seq_one_letter_code
_entity_poly.pdbx_strand_id
1 'polypeptide(L)' 'QLSQHYQQRLGDLGLCDSITVDFHKMFLLPISCGALLIKNRSRFEVFTLHADYLNREEDEEAGYTNLVGKSLQTTRRFDA' A
#
# COMPACT_ATOMS: atom_id res chain seq x y z
N GLN A 1 -11.09 11.58 4.33
CA GLN A 1 -10.92 13.04 4.52
C GLN A 1 -10.08 13.30 5.76
N LEU A 2 -9.27 14.37 5.79
CA LEU A 2 -8.51 14.77 6.97
C LEU A 2 -9.41 15.44 8.01
N SER A 3 -9.00 15.41 9.29
CA SER A 3 -9.72 16.10 10.37
C SER A 3 -9.73 17.61 10.15
N GLN A 4 -10.91 18.24 10.19
CA GLN A 4 -11.05 19.69 10.01
C GLN A 4 -10.30 20.50 11.08
N HIS A 5 -10.22 19.96 12.30
CA HIS A 5 -9.60 20.64 13.44
C HIS A 5 -8.08 20.42 13.52
N TYR A 6 -7.59 19.25 13.11
CA TYR A 6 -6.17 18.87 13.28
C TYR A 6 -5.34 18.86 11.99
N GLN A 7 -5.95 19.01 10.81
CA GLN A 7 -5.24 18.94 9.51
C GLN A 7 -4.02 19.87 9.42
N GLN A 8 -4.07 21.04 10.07
CA GLN A 8 -2.98 22.01 10.07
C GLN A 8 -1.68 21.47 10.70
N ARG A 9 -1.75 20.40 11.50
CA ARG A 9 -0.58 19.74 12.10
C ARG A 9 0.25 18.94 11.11
N LEU A 10 -0.29 18.63 9.92
CA LEU A 10 0.33 17.76 8.93
C LEU A 10 1.23 18.51 7.94
N GLY A 11 1.18 19.85 7.94
CA GLY A 11 1.88 20.65 6.92
C GLY A 11 1.39 20.34 5.50
N ASP A 12 2.25 20.61 4.51
CA ASP A 12 1.96 20.30 3.11
C ASP A 12 2.38 18.85 2.77
N LEU A 13 1.41 17.94 2.84
CA LEU A 13 1.60 16.53 2.47
C LEU A 13 1.96 16.35 0.99
N GLY A 14 1.69 17.33 0.12
CA GLY A 14 2.04 17.29 -1.29
C GLY A 14 3.55 17.27 -1.54
N LEU A 15 4.35 17.72 -0.56
CA LEU A 15 5.81 17.66 -0.60
C LEU A 15 6.37 16.29 -0.24
N CYS A 16 5.57 15.41 0.37
CA CYS A 16 6.02 14.07 0.74
C CYS A 16 6.13 13.15 -0.49
N ASP A 17 7.18 12.35 -0.55
CA ASP A 17 7.32 11.28 -1.53
C ASP A 17 6.60 9.99 -1.12
N SER A 18 6.42 9.79 0.18
CA SER A 18 5.71 8.66 0.77
C SER A 18 5.08 9.02 2.11
N ILE A 19 4.00 8.34 2.48
CA ILE A 19 3.32 8.49 3.77
C ILE A 19 3.00 7.11 4.33
N THR A 20 3.33 6.87 5.60
CA THR A 20 2.86 5.69 6.35
C THR A 20 1.72 6.06 7.27
N VAL A 21 0.68 5.23 7.31
CA VAL A 21 -0.48 5.42 8.19
C VAL A 21 -0.73 4.14 8.98
N ASP A 22 -0.77 4.24 10.30
CA ASP A 22 -1.13 3.13 11.17
C ASP A 22 -2.59 3.25 11.59
N PHE A 23 -3.47 2.52 10.92
CA PHE A 23 -4.89 2.53 11.26
C PHE A 23 -5.17 1.93 12.64
N HIS A 24 -4.34 0.99 13.08
CA HIS A 24 -4.43 0.40 14.42
C HIS A 24 -4.07 1.36 15.57
N LYS A 25 -3.74 2.63 15.27
CA LYS A 25 -3.57 3.70 16.26
C LYS A 25 -4.86 4.51 16.40
N MET A 26 -5.06 5.50 15.53
CA MET A 26 -6.14 6.49 15.70
C MET A 26 -7.45 6.11 14.98
N PHE A 27 -7.49 4.98 14.27
CA PHE A 27 -8.65 4.57 13.47
C PHE A 27 -9.40 3.37 14.05
N LEU A 28 -9.06 2.95 15.28
CA LEU A 28 -9.75 1.87 16.00
C LEU A 28 -9.81 0.53 15.23
N LEU A 29 -8.85 0.30 14.32
CA LEU A 29 -8.70 -1.00 13.66
C LEU A 29 -7.83 -1.94 14.52
N PRO A 30 -8.08 -3.26 14.53
CA PRO A 30 -7.23 -4.21 15.25
C PRO A 30 -5.78 -4.21 14.75
N ILE A 31 -4.83 -4.54 15.64
CA ILE A 31 -3.45 -4.80 15.24
C ILE A 31 -3.42 -6.09 14.40
N SER A 32 -2.73 -6.15 13.25
CA SER A 32 -1.84 -5.14 12.65
C SER A 32 -2.45 -4.57 11.37
N CYS A 33 -2.80 -3.28 11.36
CA CYS A 33 -3.41 -2.63 10.20
C CYS A 33 -2.73 -1.29 9.90
N GLY A 34 -2.13 -1.16 8.72
CA GLY A 34 -1.45 0.06 8.27
C GLY A 34 -1.31 0.10 6.76
N ALA A 35 -0.94 1.26 6.22
CA ALA A 35 -0.73 1.47 4.80
C ALA A 35 0.52 2.30 4.53
N LEU A 36 1.16 2.03 3.39
CA LEU A 36 2.22 2.84 2.80
C LEU A 36 1.71 3.42 1.48
N LEU A 37 1.64 4.75 1.41
CA LEU A 37 1.25 5.51 0.24
C LEU A 37 2.52 6.04 -0.43
N ILE A 38 2.66 5.84 -1.74
CA ILE A 38 3.82 6.28 -2.51
C ILE A 38 3.35 7.24 -3.61
N LYS A 39 4.00 8.40 -3.72
CA LYS A 39 3.65 9.43 -4.69
C LYS A 39 3.97 9.01 -6.13
N ASN A 40 5.12 8.38 -6.34
CA ASN A 40 5.55 7.90 -7.65
C ASN A 40 5.68 6.37 -7.66
N ARG A 41 4.79 5.70 -8.41
CA ARG A 41 4.75 4.25 -8.56
C ARG A 41 6.08 3.65 -9.03
N SER A 42 6.84 4.33 -9.88
CA SER A 42 8.09 3.76 -10.43
C SER A 42 9.15 3.52 -9.36
N ARG A 43 9.12 4.26 -8.25
CA ARG A 43 10.02 4.03 -7.09
C ARG A 43 9.77 2.70 -6.39
N PHE A 44 8.64 2.05 -6.65
CA PHE A 44 8.24 0.79 -6.03
C PHE A 44 8.36 -0.42 -6.98
N GLU A 45 8.72 -0.22 -8.24
CA GLU A 45 8.90 -1.29 -9.23
C GLU A 45 9.99 -2.30 -8.83
N VAL A 46 10.97 -1.87 -8.03
CA VAL A 46 12.03 -2.74 -7.47
C VAL A 46 11.50 -3.89 -6.60
N PHE A 47 10.27 -3.79 -6.09
CA PHE A 47 9.64 -4.88 -5.33
C PHE A 47 8.83 -5.83 -6.20
N THR A 48 8.67 -5.53 -7.49
CA THR A 48 7.92 -6.39 -8.41
C THR A 48 8.83 -7.51 -8.89
N LEU A 49 8.66 -8.69 -8.31
CA LEU A 49 9.25 -9.93 -8.79
C LEU A 49 8.19 -10.73 -9.57
N HIS A 50 8.56 -11.20 -10.76
CA HIS A 50 7.72 -12.12 -11.52
C HIS A 50 8.11 -13.58 -11.20
N ALA A 51 7.11 -14.38 -10.87
CA ALA A 51 7.23 -15.82 -10.66
C ALA A 51 5.98 -16.49 -11.22
N ASP A 52 6.14 -17.28 -12.28
CA ASP A 52 5.03 -17.84 -13.08
C ASP A 52 3.99 -18.61 -12.24
N TYR A 53 4.39 -19.21 -11.12
CA TYR A 53 3.47 -19.95 -10.25
C TYR A 53 2.67 -19.06 -9.26
N LEU A 54 3.02 -17.78 -9.14
CA LEU A 54 2.39 -16.81 -8.23
C LEU A 54 1.65 -15.69 -8.96
N ASN A 55 2.20 -15.16 -10.06
CA ASN A 55 1.65 -14.04 -10.82
C ASN A 55 1.73 -14.28 -12.33
N ARG A 56 0.88 -15.18 -12.83
CA ARG A 56 0.77 -15.52 -14.26
C ARG A 56 0.32 -14.31 -15.07
N GLU A 57 0.96 -14.08 -16.21
CA GLU A 57 0.56 -13.02 -17.15
C GLU A 57 -0.87 -13.21 -17.65
N GLU A 58 -1.28 -14.46 -17.89
CA GLU A 58 -2.66 -14.82 -18.29
C GLU A 58 -3.72 -14.31 -17.32
N ASP A 59 -3.43 -14.32 -16.01
CA ASP A 59 -4.36 -13.85 -14.98
C ASP A 59 -4.49 -12.32 -15.05
N GLU A 60 -3.38 -11.61 -15.30
CA GLU A 60 -3.39 -10.16 -15.47
C GLU A 60 -4.10 -9.75 -16.77
N GLU A 61 -3.88 -10.48 -17.86
CA GLU A 61 -4.58 -10.30 -19.14
C GLU A 61 -6.09 -10.54 -19.03
N ALA A 62 -6.50 -11.52 -18.21
CA ALA A 62 -7.89 -11.78 -17.87
C ALA A 62 -8.50 -10.74 -16.89
N GLY A 63 -7.69 -9.81 -16.38
CA GLY A 63 -8.12 -8.71 -15.52
C GLY A 63 -8.10 -9.03 -14.01
N TYR A 64 -7.50 -10.15 -13.61
CA TYR A 64 -7.32 -10.46 -12.19
C TYR A 64 -6.22 -9.59 -11.59
N THR A 65 -6.49 -9.03 -10.41
CA THR A 65 -5.52 -8.21 -9.68
C THR A 65 -4.68 -9.08 -8.76
N ASN A 66 -3.38 -9.16 -9.04
CA ASN A 66 -2.42 -9.82 -8.17
C ASN A 66 -1.67 -8.80 -7.29
N LEU A 67 -1.50 -9.14 -6.00
CA LEU A 67 -0.89 -8.27 -5.00
C LEU A 67 0.49 -8.75 -4.54
N VAL A 68 0.97 -9.90 -5.05
CA VAL A 68 2.24 -10.51 -4.61
C VAL A 68 3.43 -9.59 -4.88
N GLY A 69 3.47 -8.92 -6.04
CA GLY A 69 4.52 -7.97 -6.40
C GLY A 69 4.36 -6.58 -5.77
N LYS A 70 3.42 -6.39 -4.84
CA LYS A 70 3.15 -5.10 -4.16
C LYS A 70 3.69 -5.05 -2.74
N SER A 71 4.36 -6.09 -2.27
CA SER A 71 4.93 -6.14 -0.93
C SER A 71 6.20 -6.97 -0.89
N LEU A 72 6.95 -6.85 0.20
CA LEU A 72 8.09 -7.74 0.49
C LEU A 72 7.66 -9.15 0.89
N GLN A 73 6.37 -9.36 1.18
CA GLN A 73 5.83 -10.63 1.62
C GLN A 73 5.23 -11.38 0.43
N THR A 74 5.55 -12.67 0.31
CA THR A 74 4.85 -13.55 -0.63
C THR A 74 3.40 -13.78 -0.20
N THR A 75 3.20 -14.04 1.09
CA THR A 75 1.87 -14.27 1.69
C THR A 75 1.47 -13.08 2.54
N ARG A 76 0.26 -12.58 2.33
CA ARG A 76 -0.35 -11.50 3.13
C ARG A 76 -1.68 -11.95 3.70
N ARG A 77 -2.09 -11.30 4.79
CA ARG A 77 -3.43 -11.47 5.36
C ARG A 77 -4.45 -10.66 4.53
N PHE A 78 -5.73 -10.98 4.70
CA PHE A 78 -6.84 -10.33 3.99
C PHE A 78 -7.02 -8.84 4.32
N ASP A 79 -6.46 -8.38 5.44
CA ASP A 79 -6.49 -6.98 5.88
C ASP A 79 -5.50 -6.07 5.15
N ALA A 80 -4.59 -6.66 4.36
CA ALA A 80 -3.63 -5.94 3.54
C ALA A 80 -4.20 -5.75 2.15
#